data_AF-A0A3B9FTK4-F1
#
_entry.id   AF-A0A3B9FTK4-F1
#
_cell.length_a   1.000
_cell.length_b   1.000
_cell.length_c   1.000
_cell.angle_alpha   90.00
_cell.angle_beta   90.00
_cell.angle_gamma   90.00
#
_symmetry.space_group_name_H-M   'P 1'
#
loop_
_entity.id
_entity.type
_entity.pdbx_description
1 polymer ?
#
loop_
_entity_poly.entity_id
_entity_poly.type
_entity_poly.pdbx_seq_one_letter_code
_entity_poly.pdbx_strand_id
1 'polypeptide(L)'
;MLFPLTVSAQNWEYAIRNQVEIITLFLQDLDESFGFLSEAEQTDYVNRYRENLYMHQSFCYSFADRFPELADQAMDLALATRGMILNSSIDMRQTILSGGDTSAVRLLDEWTENKEKIAREYALPPDKRIRGLAALEKRNNLMEKDLYRMARSMRTTGDLLSVRWTDIRSALGEQETAVEYTNFRYYDGNRWTDSVIYVAIILRKDMEHPQLIRIGTEKELQQLTGTVLNKSVESGMDELYGWPELDEDVAVYMGSHLLETFWKPLEEWIPEGDTVFYTATGMMHQLNLDVIPIGSGRRLLDRNTFITCSSLSVVTQTPYGAGNIHNI
;
A
#
# COMPACT_ATOMS: atom_id res chain seq x y z
N MET A 1 21.57 12.50 8.75
CA MET A 1 21.87 13.11 7.44
C MET A 1 23.18 12.50 6.97
N LEU A 2 23.13 11.37 6.26
CA LEU A 2 24.31 10.65 5.76
C LEU A 2 24.03 10.19 4.34
N PHE A 3 24.29 11.06 3.36
CA PHE A 3 24.70 10.69 2.00
C PHE A 3 25.24 11.95 1.32
N PRO A 4 26.55 12.01 1.00
CA PRO A 4 27.00 12.63 -0.22
C PRO A 4 27.07 11.53 -1.28
N LEU A 5 26.22 11.61 -2.29
CA LEU A 5 26.42 10.91 -3.55
C LEU A 5 27.64 11.52 -4.25
N THR A 6 28.86 11.20 -3.79
CA THR A 6 29.99 11.17 -4.70
C THR A 6 29.94 9.85 -5.44
N VAL A 7 28.95 9.73 -6.32
CA VAL A 7 28.99 8.75 -7.40
C VAL A 7 30.07 9.24 -8.38
N SER A 8 31.33 9.05 -8.02
CA SER A 8 32.32 8.76 -9.05
C SER A 8 32.05 7.32 -9.50
N ALA A 9 32.22 7.05 -10.79
CA ALA A 9 31.66 5.90 -11.50
C ALA A 9 32.09 4.48 -11.04
N GLN A 10 32.67 4.29 -9.85
CA GLN A 10 33.43 3.09 -9.49
C GLN A 10 33.06 2.38 -8.18
N ASN A 11 31.90 2.63 -7.55
CA ASN A 11 31.46 1.70 -6.51
C ASN A 11 29.93 1.57 -6.33
N TRP A 12 29.25 1.16 -7.39
CA TRP A 12 27.80 0.88 -7.37
C TRP A 12 27.45 -0.22 -6.36
N GLU A 13 28.28 -1.26 -6.25
CA GLU A 13 28.11 -2.32 -5.24
C GLU A 13 28.11 -1.77 -3.81
N TYR A 14 28.99 -0.82 -3.51
CA TYR A 14 29.02 -0.16 -2.20
C TYR A 14 27.78 0.70 -1.96
N ALA A 15 27.31 1.43 -2.97
CA ALA A 15 26.08 2.22 -2.86
C ALA A 15 24.85 1.35 -2.61
N ILE A 16 24.69 0.27 -3.39
CA ILE A 16 23.61 -0.72 -3.22
C ILE A 16 23.69 -1.34 -1.83
N ARG A 17 24.86 -1.84 -1.42
CA ARG A 17 25.07 -2.47 -0.11
C ARG A 17 24.68 -1.55 1.05
N ASN A 18 25.09 -0.29 1.01
CA ASN A 18 24.74 0.67 2.07
C ASN A 18 23.23 0.95 2.11
N GLN A 19 22.57 1.06 0.96
CA GLN A 19 21.11 1.24 0.90
C GLN A 19 20.38 0.02 1.48
N VAL A 20 20.81 -1.19 1.13
CA VAL A 20 20.31 -2.45 1.68
C VAL A 20 20.49 -2.50 3.20
N GLU A 21 21.68 -2.13 3.69
CA GLU A 21 21.98 -2.16 5.13
C GLU A 21 21.12 -1.16 5.90
N ILE A 22 21.00 0.07 5.40
CA ILE A 22 20.17 1.12 6.02
C ILE A 22 18.71 0.67 6.09
N ILE A 23 18.15 0.11 5.00
CA ILE A 23 16.75 -0.30 4.99
C ILE A 23 16.51 -1.53 5.86
N THR A 24 17.47 -2.46 5.91
CA THR A 24 17.40 -3.65 6.77
C THR A 24 17.38 -3.25 8.24
N LEU A 25 18.28 -2.37 8.67
CA LEU A 25 18.33 -1.85 10.03
C LEU A 25 17.05 -1.09 10.39
N PHE A 26 16.51 -0.31 9.45
CA PHE A 26 15.23 0.38 9.63
C PHE A 26 14.07 -0.61 9.84
N LEU A 27 13.98 -1.65 9.01
CA LEU A 27 12.94 -2.67 9.11
C LEU A 27 13.03 -3.45 10.43
N GLN A 28 14.24 -3.74 10.91
CA GLN A 28 14.46 -4.36 12.23
C GLN A 28 14.03 -3.44 13.38
N ASP A 29 14.45 -2.17 13.37
CA ASP A 29 14.05 -1.18 14.39
C ASP A 29 12.52 -0.97 14.39
N LEU A 30 11.90 -1.01 13.21
CA LEU A 30 10.46 -0.93 13.05
C LEU A 30 9.75 -2.14 13.67
N ASP A 31 10.14 -3.38 13.34
CA ASP A 31 9.57 -4.60 13.92
C ASP A 31 9.71 -4.62 15.46
N GLU A 32 10.89 -4.25 15.96
CA GLU A 32 11.14 -4.16 17.40
C GLU A 32 10.27 -3.08 18.07
N SER A 33 10.06 -1.94 17.42
CA SER A 33 9.28 -0.83 17.98
C SER A 33 7.77 -1.11 17.96
N PHE A 34 7.25 -1.71 16.89
CA PHE A 34 5.81 -1.83 16.65
C PHE A 34 5.05 -2.62 17.71
N GLY A 35 5.67 -3.64 18.31
CA GLY A 35 5.04 -4.42 19.39
C GLY A 35 4.75 -3.64 20.68
N PHE A 36 5.06 -2.33 20.74
CA PHE A 36 4.79 -1.46 21.88
C PHE A 36 4.01 -0.18 21.52
N LEU A 37 3.69 0.01 20.24
CA LEU A 37 3.06 1.22 19.69
C LEU A 37 1.62 0.92 19.28
N SER A 38 0.72 1.87 19.56
CA SER A 38 -0.64 1.89 18.98
C SER A 38 -0.59 2.07 17.45
N GLU A 39 -1.65 1.74 16.73
CA GLU A 39 -1.74 1.91 15.27
C GLU A 39 -1.41 3.36 14.81
N ALA A 40 -1.88 4.36 15.58
CA ALA A 40 -1.57 5.77 15.34
C ALA A 40 -0.06 6.05 15.55
N GLU A 41 0.53 5.55 16.63
CA GLU A 41 1.96 5.72 16.91
C GLU A 41 2.85 4.94 15.93
N GLN A 42 2.41 3.78 15.44
CA GLN A 42 3.07 3.00 14.38
C GLN A 42 3.12 3.82 13.08
N THR A 43 1.99 4.43 12.72
CA THR A 43 1.89 5.32 11.56
C THR A 43 2.82 6.53 11.71
N ASP A 44 2.80 7.20 12.87
CA ASP A 44 3.70 8.33 13.16
C ASP A 44 5.18 7.92 13.13
N TYR A 45 5.48 6.72 13.62
CA TYR A 45 6.82 6.17 13.62
C TYR A 45 7.33 5.95 12.19
N VAL A 46 6.55 5.32 11.31
CA VAL A 46 6.89 5.15 9.89
C VAL A 46 7.03 6.51 9.21
N ASN A 47 6.13 7.44 9.47
CA ASN A 47 6.17 8.80 8.93
C ASN A 47 7.43 9.58 9.34
N ARG A 48 8.00 9.31 10.52
CA ARG A 48 9.27 9.91 10.96
C ARG A 48 10.43 9.55 10.04
N TYR A 49 10.42 8.34 9.49
CA TYR A 49 11.47 7.82 8.60
C TYR A 49 11.11 7.93 7.12
N ARG A 50 10.01 8.60 6.79
CA ARG A 50 9.48 8.70 5.43
C ARG A 50 10.49 9.20 4.40
N GLU A 51 11.31 10.20 4.75
CA GLU A 51 12.35 10.69 3.82
C GLU A 51 13.43 9.63 3.55
N ASN A 52 13.76 8.76 4.51
CA ASN A 52 14.69 7.64 4.27
C ASN A 52 14.04 6.58 3.38
N LEU A 53 12.75 6.28 3.59
CA LEU A 53 11.98 5.39 2.73
C LEU A 53 11.93 5.91 1.29
N TYR A 54 11.58 7.19 1.11
CA TYR A 54 11.54 7.83 -0.20
C TYR A 54 12.91 7.86 -0.88
N MET A 55 13.99 8.01 -0.11
CA MET A 55 15.35 7.96 -0.64
C MET A 55 15.65 6.57 -1.19
N HIS A 56 15.33 5.53 -0.42
CA HIS A 56 15.53 4.14 -0.82
C HIS A 56 14.67 3.78 -2.04
N GLN A 57 13.40 4.19 -2.06
CA GLN A 57 12.50 3.97 -3.19
C GLN A 57 12.97 4.74 -4.44
N SER A 58 13.42 5.98 -4.29
CA SER A 58 14.03 6.75 -5.40
C SER A 58 15.28 6.07 -5.94
N PHE A 59 16.12 5.53 -5.06
CA PHE A 59 17.30 4.76 -5.45
C PHE A 59 16.91 3.51 -6.23
N CYS A 60 16.01 2.68 -5.71
CA CYS A 60 15.56 1.47 -6.41
C CYS A 60 14.98 1.79 -7.79
N TYR A 61 14.08 2.78 -7.85
CA TYR A 61 13.47 3.23 -9.09
C TYR A 61 14.50 3.74 -10.11
N SER A 62 15.53 4.48 -9.68
CA SER A 62 16.51 5.07 -10.60
C SER A 62 17.50 4.05 -11.17
N PHE A 63 17.63 2.88 -10.56
CA PHE A 63 18.70 1.93 -10.85
C PHE A 63 18.23 0.50 -11.17
N ALA A 64 16.95 0.16 -10.99
CA ALA A 64 16.42 -1.17 -11.24
C ALA A 64 16.61 -1.67 -12.69
N ASP A 65 16.54 -0.79 -13.68
CA ASP A 65 16.82 -1.14 -15.09
C ASP A 65 18.24 -1.70 -15.30
N ARG A 66 19.18 -1.29 -14.44
CA ARG A 66 20.58 -1.75 -14.48
C ARG A 66 20.86 -2.87 -13.47
N PHE A 67 20.15 -2.88 -12.35
CA PHE A 67 20.31 -3.80 -11.23
C PHE A 67 18.92 -4.31 -10.79
N PRO A 68 18.37 -5.34 -11.47
CA PRO A 68 17.00 -5.82 -11.23
C PRO A 68 16.72 -6.24 -9.79
N GLU A 69 17.74 -6.63 -9.02
CA GLU A 69 17.64 -6.96 -7.60
C GLU A 69 17.20 -5.77 -6.72
N LEU A 70 17.20 -4.55 -7.26
CA LEU A 70 16.62 -3.39 -6.58
C LEU A 70 15.09 -3.36 -6.67
N ALA A 71 14.49 -3.98 -7.68
CA ALA A 71 13.04 -4.16 -7.75
C ALA A 71 12.56 -5.15 -6.68
N ASP A 72 13.34 -6.20 -6.40
CA ASP A 72 13.13 -7.13 -5.28
C ASP A 72 13.02 -6.36 -3.95
N GLN A 73 14.00 -5.48 -3.69
CA GLN A 73 14.07 -4.68 -2.47
C GLN A 73 12.93 -3.68 -2.38
N ALA A 74 12.56 -3.04 -3.49
CA ALA A 74 11.43 -2.13 -3.53
C ALA A 74 10.12 -2.86 -3.18
N MET A 75 9.92 -4.08 -3.69
CA MET A 75 8.75 -4.89 -3.36
C MET A 75 8.77 -5.35 -1.90
N ASP A 76 9.89 -5.88 -1.40
CA ASP A 76 10.03 -6.29 0.00
C ASP A 76 9.78 -5.12 0.95
N LEU A 77 10.27 -3.93 0.63
CA LEU A 77 10.01 -2.74 1.43
C LEU A 77 8.53 -2.35 1.42
N ALA A 78 7.87 -2.41 0.27
CA ALA A 78 6.44 -2.11 0.15
C ALA A 78 5.59 -3.12 0.93
N LEU A 79 5.90 -4.42 0.79
CA LEU A 79 5.28 -5.51 1.54
C LEU A 79 5.49 -5.34 3.05
N ALA A 80 6.71 -5.05 3.48
CA ALA A 80 7.03 -4.85 4.89
C ALA A 80 6.26 -3.65 5.45
N THR A 81 6.39 -2.47 4.84
CA THR A 81 5.77 -1.24 5.39
C THR A 81 4.24 -1.28 5.38
N ARG A 82 3.59 -1.87 4.35
CA ARG A 82 2.13 -2.07 4.34
C ARG A 82 1.69 -3.20 5.27
N GLY A 83 2.34 -4.35 5.16
CA GLY A 83 2.04 -5.53 5.96
C GLY A 83 2.18 -5.21 7.45
N MET A 84 3.20 -4.47 7.85
CA MET A 84 3.42 -4.11 9.25
C MET A 84 2.30 -3.25 9.84
N ILE A 85 1.80 -2.26 9.11
CA ILE A 85 0.72 -1.40 9.64
C ILE A 85 -0.62 -2.14 9.64
N LEU A 86 -0.95 -2.86 8.56
CA LEU A 86 -2.25 -3.52 8.42
C LEU A 86 -2.34 -4.81 9.23
N ASN A 87 -1.29 -5.62 9.21
CA ASN A 87 -1.29 -6.92 9.88
C ASN A 87 -1.02 -6.79 11.37
N SER A 88 -0.39 -5.72 11.88
CA SER A 88 -0.13 -5.59 13.33
C SER A 88 -1.42 -5.68 14.15
N SER A 89 -2.48 -5.00 13.72
CA SER A 89 -3.79 -5.00 14.40
C SER A 89 -4.50 -6.35 14.29
N ILE A 90 -4.43 -6.98 13.10
CA ILE A 90 -5.00 -8.32 12.85
C ILE A 90 -4.27 -9.37 13.70
N ASP A 91 -2.94 -9.36 13.67
CA ASP A 91 -2.06 -10.26 14.40
C ASP A 91 -2.24 -10.11 15.90
N MET A 92 -2.31 -8.86 16.40
CA MET A 92 -2.60 -8.57 17.80
C MET A 92 -3.93 -9.23 18.21
N ARG A 93 -5.00 -9.01 17.43
CA ARG A 93 -6.33 -9.56 17.72
C ARG A 93 -6.30 -11.09 17.69
N GLN A 94 -5.74 -11.71 16.65
CA GLN A 94 -5.67 -13.16 16.52
C GLN A 94 -4.85 -13.80 17.65
N THR A 95 -3.72 -13.18 18.00
CA THR A 95 -2.87 -13.65 19.09
C THR A 95 -3.60 -13.60 20.43
N ILE A 96 -4.31 -12.52 20.73
CA ILE A 96 -5.09 -12.41 21.97
C ILE A 96 -6.21 -13.44 22.02
N LEU A 97 -6.95 -13.61 20.92
CA LEU A 97 -8.07 -14.55 20.84
C LEU A 97 -7.62 -16.02 20.93
N SER A 98 -6.44 -16.34 20.41
CA SER A 98 -5.87 -17.70 20.46
C SER A 98 -5.04 -17.98 21.71
N GLY A 99 -4.53 -16.95 22.39
CA GLY A 99 -3.63 -17.07 23.54
C GLY A 99 -4.29 -17.52 24.85
N GLY A 100 -5.62 -17.56 24.92
CA GLY A 100 -6.38 -18.10 26.06
C GLY A 100 -6.43 -17.21 27.31
N ASP A 101 -5.82 -16.02 27.30
CA ASP A 101 -5.87 -15.06 28.41
C ASP A 101 -7.20 -14.28 28.41
N THR A 102 -8.10 -14.66 29.31
CA THR A 102 -9.42 -14.01 29.44
C THR A 102 -9.34 -12.53 29.82
N SER A 103 -8.25 -12.07 30.43
CA SER A 103 -8.08 -10.66 30.78
C SER A 103 -7.70 -9.83 29.55
N ALA A 104 -6.85 -10.36 28.67
CA ALA A 104 -6.51 -9.76 27.39
C ALA A 104 -7.73 -9.69 26.45
N VAL A 105 -8.56 -10.75 26.43
CA VAL A 105 -9.82 -10.76 25.66
C VAL A 105 -10.78 -9.67 26.16
N ARG A 106 -10.98 -9.52 27.46
CA ARG A 106 -11.84 -8.44 28.01
C ARG A 106 -11.32 -7.04 27.66
N LEU A 107 -9.99 -6.85 27.70
CA LEU A 107 -9.39 -5.57 27.33
C LEU A 107 -9.60 -5.27 25.83
N LEU A 108 -9.53 -6.29 24.98
CA LEU A 108 -9.78 -6.19 23.54
C LEU A 108 -11.24 -5.80 23.26
N ASP A 109 -12.18 -6.39 23.98
CA ASP A 109 -13.61 -6.06 23.87
C ASP A 109 -13.86 -4.61 24.29
N GLU A 110 -13.34 -4.18 25.45
CA GLU A 110 -13.51 -2.80 25.94
C GLU A 110 -12.85 -1.77 24.99
N TRP A 111 -11.68 -2.09 24.43
CA TRP A 111 -11.03 -1.26 23.41
C TRP A 111 -11.87 -1.14 22.14
N THR A 112 -12.49 -2.24 21.69
CA THR A 112 -13.35 -2.26 20.50
C THR A 112 -14.60 -1.42 20.72
N GLU A 113 -15.28 -1.57 21.85
CA GLU A 113 -16.45 -0.76 22.23
C GLU A 113 -16.12 0.75 22.29
N ASN A 114 -14.95 1.09 22.83
CA ASN A 114 -14.48 2.47 22.88
C ASN A 114 -14.16 3.01 21.48
N LYS A 115 -13.54 2.22 20.58
CA LYS A 115 -13.31 2.62 19.17
C LYS A 115 -14.64 2.96 18.48
N GLU A 116 -15.66 2.12 18.63
CA GLU A 116 -16.98 2.40 18.05
C GLU A 116 -17.63 3.65 18.64
N LYS A 117 -17.50 3.86 19.96
CA LYS A 117 -18.03 5.05 20.61
C LYS A 117 -17.35 6.31 20.10
N ILE A 118 -16.01 6.31 19.99
CA ILE A 118 -15.23 7.42 19.43
C ILE A 118 -15.68 7.70 17.98
N ALA A 119 -15.85 6.67 17.15
CA ALA A 119 -16.33 6.83 15.77
C ALA A 119 -17.72 7.49 15.71
N ARG A 120 -18.67 7.06 16.57
CA ARG A 120 -20.00 7.68 16.67
C ARG A 120 -19.92 9.15 17.08
N GLU A 121 -19.02 9.52 17.98
CA GLU A 121 -18.82 10.92 18.37
C GLU A 121 -18.25 11.77 17.22
N TYR A 122 -17.35 11.20 16.40
CA TYR A 122 -16.82 11.91 15.23
C TYR A 122 -17.86 12.11 14.11
N ALA A 123 -18.85 11.23 14.02
CA ALA A 123 -20.01 11.43 13.13
C ALA A 123 -20.92 12.60 13.54
N LEU A 124 -20.77 13.12 14.77
CA LEU A 124 -21.49 14.29 15.25
C LEU A 124 -20.73 15.60 14.95
N PRO A 125 -21.47 16.72 14.74
CA PRO A 125 -20.89 18.07 14.74
C PRO A 125 -20.09 18.34 16.02
N PRO A 126 -18.99 19.12 15.97
CA PRO A 126 -18.10 19.34 17.11
C PRO A 126 -18.78 19.81 18.40
N ASP A 127 -19.83 20.61 18.29
CA ASP A 127 -20.64 21.15 19.40
C ASP A 127 -21.55 20.11 20.07
N LYS A 128 -21.82 18.98 19.40
CA LYS A 128 -22.66 17.89 19.88
C LYS A 128 -21.88 16.71 20.47
N ARG A 129 -20.55 16.76 20.41
CA ARG A 129 -19.68 15.69 20.93
C ARG A 129 -19.62 15.71 22.45
N ILE A 130 -19.36 14.57 23.06
CA ILE A 130 -19.09 14.48 24.50
C ILE A 130 -17.86 15.33 24.87
N ARG A 131 -17.93 16.05 26.00
CA ARG A 131 -16.79 16.84 26.52
C ARG A 131 -15.55 15.99 26.84
N GLY A 132 -15.75 14.71 27.13
CA GLY A 132 -14.68 13.77 27.51
C GLY A 132 -14.05 13.02 26.34
N LEU A 133 -14.32 13.38 25.08
CA LEU A 133 -13.87 12.64 23.91
C LEU A 133 -12.34 12.48 23.88
N ALA A 134 -11.59 13.56 24.09
CA ALA A 134 -10.13 13.52 24.11
C ALA A 134 -9.56 12.63 25.24
N ALA A 135 -10.22 12.57 26.38
CA ALA A 135 -9.82 11.68 27.48
C ALA A 135 -10.12 10.21 27.15
N LEU A 136 -11.26 9.96 26.49
CA LEU A 136 -11.65 8.64 26.00
C LEU A 136 -10.65 8.14 24.95
N GLU A 137 -10.26 8.97 23.99
CA GLU A 137 -9.24 8.68 22.98
C GLU A 137 -7.91 8.32 23.62
N LYS A 138 -7.40 9.17 24.54
CA LYS A 138 -6.13 8.92 25.22
C LYS A 138 -6.16 7.60 26.00
N ARG A 139 -7.26 7.31 26.70
CA ARG A 139 -7.43 6.04 27.42
C ARG A 139 -7.46 4.87 26.45
N ASN A 140 -8.21 4.97 25.36
CA ASN A 140 -8.32 3.91 24.37
C ASN A 140 -6.97 3.61 23.70
N ASN A 141 -6.18 4.64 23.42
CA ASN A 141 -4.82 4.51 22.92
C ASN A 141 -3.89 3.78 23.90
N LEU A 142 -4.02 4.04 25.21
CA LEU A 142 -3.25 3.30 26.22
C LEU A 142 -3.65 1.83 26.27
N MET A 143 -4.95 1.52 26.20
CA MET A 143 -5.46 0.15 26.14
C MET A 143 -4.91 -0.59 24.91
N GLU A 144 -4.87 0.08 23.75
CA GLU A 144 -4.28 -0.48 22.53
C GLU A 144 -2.81 -0.88 22.73
N LYS A 145 -2.01 -0.01 23.34
CA LYS A 145 -0.61 -0.32 23.64
C LYS A 145 -0.45 -1.48 24.61
N ASP A 146 -1.35 -1.61 25.57
CA ASP A 146 -1.37 -2.74 26.50
C ASP A 146 -1.71 -4.04 25.75
N LEU A 147 -2.66 -4.02 24.82
CA LEU A 147 -3.01 -5.15 23.95
C LEU A 147 -1.81 -5.58 23.10
N TYR A 148 -1.10 -4.65 22.46
CA TYR A 148 0.11 -4.96 21.70
C TYR A 148 1.21 -5.61 22.57
N ARG A 149 1.40 -5.12 23.80
CA ARG A 149 2.36 -5.73 24.75
C ARG A 149 1.96 -7.14 25.15
N MET A 150 0.67 -7.36 25.45
CA MET A 150 0.14 -8.68 25.79
C MET A 150 0.31 -9.64 24.61
N ALA A 151 -0.11 -9.24 23.41
CA ALA A 151 0.05 -10.04 22.19
C ALA A 151 1.53 -10.39 21.95
N ARG A 152 2.45 -9.43 22.08
CA ARG A 152 3.89 -9.70 21.93
C ARG A 152 4.41 -10.73 22.93
N SER A 153 3.96 -10.69 24.18
CA SER A 153 4.37 -11.66 25.20
C SER A 153 3.85 -13.09 24.94
N MET A 154 2.78 -13.21 24.16
CA MET A 154 2.16 -14.48 23.76
C MET A 154 2.78 -15.07 22.49
N ARG A 155 3.51 -14.28 21.69
CA ARG A 155 4.19 -14.77 20.49
C ARG A 155 5.45 -15.54 20.88
N THR A 156 5.49 -16.83 20.56
CA THR A 156 6.65 -17.69 20.78
C THR A 156 7.72 -17.57 19.69
N THR A 157 7.36 -17.10 18.49
CA THR A 157 8.27 -16.73 17.38
C THR A 157 7.43 -16.22 16.21
N GLY A 158 7.85 -15.16 15.54
CA GLY A 158 7.24 -14.69 14.30
C GLY A 158 7.63 -13.26 13.95
N ASP A 159 8.40 -13.09 12.89
CA ASP A 159 8.69 -11.78 12.30
C ASP A 159 7.41 -11.18 11.71
N LEU A 160 7.05 -9.93 12.04
CA LEU A 160 6.06 -9.18 11.25
C LEU A 160 6.59 -8.92 9.82
N LEU A 161 7.90 -9.14 9.61
CA LEU A 161 8.67 -9.06 8.36
C LEU A 161 8.64 -10.32 7.49
N SER A 162 7.79 -11.32 7.77
CA SER A 162 8.00 -12.66 7.21
C SER A 162 7.72 -12.81 5.70
N VAL A 163 6.87 -11.98 5.11
CA VAL A 163 6.50 -12.13 3.69
C VAL A 163 7.42 -11.30 2.79
N ARG A 164 8.17 -12.00 1.94
CA ARG A 164 9.01 -11.43 0.89
C ARG A 164 8.39 -11.61 -0.49
N TRP A 165 8.89 -10.88 -1.47
CA TRP A 165 8.46 -11.00 -2.87
C TRP A 165 8.61 -12.45 -3.38
N THR A 166 9.60 -13.21 -2.89
CA THR A 166 9.78 -14.63 -3.25
C THR A 166 8.64 -15.50 -2.76
N ASP A 167 8.04 -15.18 -1.61
CA ASP A 167 6.89 -15.90 -1.08
C ASP A 167 5.64 -15.60 -1.90
N ILE A 168 5.47 -14.33 -2.30
CA ILE A 168 4.41 -13.93 -3.26
C ILE A 168 4.59 -14.70 -4.57
N ARG A 169 5.79 -14.66 -5.17
CA ARG A 169 6.08 -15.36 -6.43
C ARG A 169 5.76 -16.84 -6.34
N SER A 170 6.13 -17.49 -5.24
CA SER A 170 5.93 -18.92 -5.04
C SER A 170 4.47 -19.29 -4.83
N ALA A 171 3.67 -18.38 -4.29
CA ALA A 171 2.24 -18.57 -4.05
C ALA A 171 1.38 -18.27 -5.29
N LEU A 172 1.86 -17.44 -6.22
CA LEU A 172 1.14 -17.13 -7.46
C LEU A 172 0.94 -18.38 -8.35
N GLY A 173 -0.25 -18.49 -8.93
CA GLY A 173 -0.58 -19.38 -10.03
C GLY A 173 0.06 -18.94 -11.37
N GLU A 174 -0.03 -19.80 -12.38
CA GLU A 174 0.51 -19.51 -13.73
C GLU A 174 -0.26 -18.38 -14.46
N GLN A 175 -1.52 -18.15 -14.09
CA GLN A 175 -2.42 -17.11 -14.63
C GLN A 175 -2.75 -16.06 -13.56
N GLU A 176 -1.80 -15.79 -12.67
CA GLU A 176 -1.94 -14.79 -11.62
C GLU A 176 -0.81 -13.77 -11.70
N THR A 177 -1.17 -12.50 -11.56
CA THR A 177 -0.23 -11.39 -11.53
C THR A 177 -0.45 -10.56 -10.27
N ALA A 178 0.63 -10.20 -9.60
CA ALA A 178 0.60 -9.30 -8.44
C ALA A 178 1.12 -7.91 -8.82
N VAL A 179 0.41 -6.86 -8.41
CA VAL A 179 0.75 -5.45 -8.69
C VAL A 179 0.72 -4.63 -7.41
N GLU A 180 1.89 -4.23 -6.92
CA GLU A 180 2.04 -3.37 -5.76
C GLU A 180 2.20 -1.92 -6.21
N TYR A 181 1.18 -1.07 -6.06
CA TYR A 181 1.38 0.36 -6.36
C TYR A 181 2.07 1.06 -5.19
N THR A 182 3.09 1.87 -5.44
CA THR A 182 3.76 2.69 -4.43
C THR A 182 3.92 4.13 -4.93
N ASN A 183 4.07 5.06 -3.99
CA ASN A 183 4.36 6.45 -4.32
C ASN A 183 5.38 7.04 -3.35
N PHE A 184 6.20 7.96 -3.83
CA PHE A 184 7.23 8.61 -3.03
C PHE A 184 7.68 9.93 -3.64
N ARG A 185 8.13 10.85 -2.78
CA ARG A 185 8.81 12.07 -3.24
C ARG A 185 10.08 11.66 -3.96
N TYR A 186 10.30 12.15 -5.18
CA TYR A 186 11.43 11.73 -5.98
C TYR A 186 12.69 12.52 -5.63
N TYR A 187 13.79 11.80 -5.37
CA TYR A 187 15.14 12.35 -5.25
C TYR A 187 15.92 12.06 -6.53
N ASP A 188 16.39 13.11 -7.22
CA ASP A 188 17.00 13.00 -8.56
C ASP A 188 18.48 12.62 -8.58
N GLY A 189 19.03 12.22 -7.42
CA GLY A 189 20.46 11.97 -7.23
C GLY A 189 21.25 13.18 -6.71
N ASN A 190 20.66 14.39 -6.72
CA ASN A 190 21.28 15.60 -6.17
C ASN A 190 20.40 16.29 -5.13
N ARG A 191 19.08 16.32 -5.35
CA ARG A 191 18.12 17.01 -4.48
C ARG A 191 16.76 16.34 -4.49
N TRP A 192 15.99 16.63 -3.44
CA TRP A 192 14.57 16.36 -3.43
C TRP A 192 13.86 17.22 -4.47
N THR A 193 13.09 16.60 -5.35
CA THR A 193 12.19 17.30 -6.26
C THR A 193 10.87 17.64 -5.57
N ASP A 194 10.04 18.47 -6.19
CA ASP A 194 8.68 18.73 -5.71
C ASP A 194 7.65 17.75 -6.30
N SER A 195 8.13 16.66 -6.92
CA SER A 195 7.28 15.63 -7.52
C SER A 195 7.20 14.40 -6.64
N VAL A 196 5.97 13.95 -6.40
CA VAL A 196 5.69 12.58 -5.93
C VAL A 196 5.45 11.73 -7.17
N ILE A 197 6.20 10.64 -7.32
CA ILE A 197 6.03 9.70 -8.43
C ILE A 197 5.25 8.47 -7.97
N TYR A 198 4.39 7.96 -8.84
CA TYR A 198 3.65 6.71 -8.68
C TYR A 198 4.28 5.63 -9.55
N VAL A 199 4.55 4.48 -8.94
CA VAL A 199 5.21 3.34 -9.56
C VAL A 199 4.41 2.08 -9.23
N ALA A 200 4.22 1.21 -10.22
CA ALA A 200 3.71 -0.13 -10.02
C ALA A 200 4.89 -1.11 -9.93
N ILE A 201 4.89 -1.99 -8.94
CA ILE A 201 5.82 -3.11 -8.85
C ILE A 201 5.06 -4.36 -9.27
N ILE A 202 5.37 -4.91 -10.44
CA ILE A 202 4.67 -6.07 -11.00
C ILE A 202 5.47 -7.35 -10.82
N LEU A 203 4.79 -8.44 -10.49
CA LEU A 203 5.39 -9.76 -10.26
C LEU A 203 4.47 -10.86 -10.78
N ARG A 204 5.08 -11.81 -11.49
CA ARG A 204 4.49 -13.09 -11.89
C ARG A 204 5.37 -14.23 -11.41
N LYS A 205 4.80 -15.44 -11.41
CA LYS A 205 5.49 -16.66 -11.01
C LYS A 205 6.76 -16.96 -11.82
N ASP A 206 6.73 -16.67 -13.12
CA ASP A 206 7.81 -16.97 -14.07
C ASP A 206 8.90 -15.88 -14.13
N MET A 207 8.71 -14.77 -13.41
CA MET A 207 9.68 -13.67 -13.39
C MET A 207 10.83 -13.95 -12.43
N GLU A 208 12.06 -13.71 -12.88
CA GLU A 208 13.25 -13.80 -12.03
C GLU A 208 13.26 -12.72 -10.94
N HIS A 209 12.84 -11.50 -11.30
CA HIS A 209 12.74 -10.32 -10.44
C HIS A 209 11.42 -9.57 -10.74
N PRO A 210 10.80 -8.87 -9.78
CA PRO A 210 9.73 -7.92 -10.05
C PRO A 210 10.19 -6.82 -11.02
N GLN A 211 9.25 -6.07 -11.59
CA GLN A 211 9.55 -4.92 -12.46
C GLN A 211 8.92 -3.63 -11.90
N LEU A 212 9.70 -2.54 -11.92
CA LEU A 212 9.26 -1.21 -11.51
C LEU A 212 8.78 -0.42 -12.72
N ILE A 213 7.48 -0.16 -12.80
CA ILE A 213 6.85 0.51 -13.94
C ILE A 213 6.33 1.86 -13.49
N ARG A 214 6.83 2.94 -14.09
CA ARG A 214 6.33 4.29 -13.81
C ARG A 214 4.89 4.44 -14.31
N ILE A 215 4.02 4.93 -13.44
CA ILE A 215 2.63 5.28 -13.78
C ILE A 215 2.52 6.77 -14.12
N GLY A 216 3.13 7.62 -13.29
CA GLY A 216 3.06 9.07 -13.47
C GLY A 216 3.49 9.82 -12.22
N THR A 217 3.24 11.12 -12.19
CA THR A 217 3.39 11.98 -11.01
C THR A 217 2.04 12.24 -10.36
N GLU A 218 2.03 12.50 -9.05
CA GLU A 218 0.85 12.96 -8.30
C GLU A 218 0.13 14.11 -9.02
N LYS A 219 0.89 15.08 -9.55
CA LYS A 219 0.33 16.22 -10.25
C LYS A 219 -0.39 15.82 -11.55
N GLU A 220 0.21 14.94 -12.35
CA GLU A 220 -0.41 14.42 -13.58
C GLU A 220 -1.69 13.64 -13.27
N LEU A 221 -1.64 12.78 -12.24
CA LEU A 221 -2.80 12.00 -11.82
C LEU A 221 -3.92 12.88 -11.23
N GLN A 222 -3.59 13.94 -10.47
CA GLN A 222 -4.57 14.91 -9.96
C GLN A 222 -5.21 15.73 -11.08
N GLN A 223 -4.46 16.07 -12.13
CA GLN A 223 -5.03 16.75 -13.29
C GLN A 223 -6.00 15.85 -14.06
N LEU A 224 -5.69 14.56 -14.12
CA LEU A 224 -6.53 13.53 -14.74
C LEU A 224 -7.80 13.24 -13.94
N THR A 225 -7.76 13.30 -12.62
CA THR A 225 -8.86 12.78 -11.76
C THR A 225 -9.56 13.86 -10.94
N GLY A 226 -8.82 14.89 -10.52
CA GLY A 226 -9.26 15.88 -9.53
C GLY A 226 -10.35 16.82 -10.00
N THR A 227 -10.47 17.08 -11.30
CA THR A 227 -11.58 17.89 -11.86
C THR A 227 -12.91 17.17 -11.76
N VAL A 228 -12.88 15.84 -11.71
CA VAL A 228 -14.06 14.97 -11.83
C VAL A 228 -14.47 14.40 -10.47
N LEU A 229 -13.50 14.01 -9.63
CA LEU A 229 -13.74 13.52 -8.26
C LEU A 229 -14.33 14.59 -7.32
N ASN A 230 -14.24 15.87 -7.67
CA ASN A 230 -14.83 16.99 -6.93
C ASN A 230 -16.25 17.39 -7.42
N LYS A 231 -16.78 16.73 -8.46
CA LYS A 231 -18.16 16.94 -8.95
C LYS A 231 -19.14 16.00 -8.23
N SER A 232 -20.44 16.22 -8.38
CA SER A 232 -21.46 15.29 -7.86
C SER A 232 -21.22 13.86 -8.38
N VAL A 233 -21.36 12.87 -7.49
CA VAL A 233 -20.94 11.47 -7.70
C VAL A 233 -21.41 10.87 -9.04
N GLU A 234 -22.67 11.09 -9.45
CA GLU A 234 -23.19 10.53 -10.70
C GLU A 234 -22.51 11.13 -11.94
N SER A 235 -22.56 12.45 -12.11
CA SER A 235 -21.99 13.11 -13.31
C SER A 235 -20.46 12.99 -13.38
N GLY A 236 -19.78 12.90 -12.24
CA GLY A 236 -18.33 12.71 -12.21
C GLY A 236 -17.93 11.29 -12.64
N MET A 237 -18.64 10.26 -12.19
CA MET A 237 -18.26 8.88 -12.53
C MET A 237 -18.43 8.57 -14.02
N ASP A 238 -19.47 9.09 -14.66
CA ASP A 238 -19.69 8.92 -16.11
C ASP A 238 -18.62 9.66 -16.94
N GLU A 239 -18.17 10.83 -16.49
CA GLU A 239 -17.08 11.60 -17.12
C GLU A 239 -15.73 10.89 -16.95
N LEU A 240 -15.47 10.32 -15.77
CA LEU A 240 -14.22 9.66 -15.43
C LEU A 240 -14.03 8.34 -16.18
N TYR A 241 -15.08 7.51 -16.22
CA TYR A 241 -15.05 6.15 -16.78
C TYR A 241 -15.74 6.01 -18.13
N GLY A 242 -16.24 7.10 -18.71
CA GLY A 242 -16.82 7.10 -20.04
C GLY A 242 -15.77 6.90 -21.14
N TRP A 243 -16.25 6.49 -22.31
CA TRP A 243 -15.43 6.29 -23.50
C TRP A 243 -15.89 7.25 -24.60
N PRO A 244 -14.99 7.95 -25.30
CA PRO A 244 -15.39 8.84 -26.39
C PRO A 244 -16.09 8.04 -27.50
N GLU A 245 -17.35 8.39 -27.78
CA GLU A 245 -18.03 7.96 -29.00
C GLU A 245 -17.46 8.74 -30.19
N LEU A 246 -17.40 8.10 -31.37
CA LEU A 246 -16.63 8.57 -32.54
C LEU A 246 -17.06 9.95 -33.09
N ASP A 247 -18.19 10.49 -32.66
CA ASP A 247 -18.78 11.75 -33.15
C ASP A 247 -19.02 12.82 -32.05
N GLU A 248 -18.59 12.59 -30.80
CA GLU A 248 -18.70 13.57 -29.71
C GLU A 248 -17.37 14.29 -29.46
N ASP A 249 -17.43 15.56 -29.07
CA ASP A 249 -16.25 16.35 -28.68
C ASP A 249 -15.42 15.57 -27.63
N VAL A 250 -14.19 15.21 -28.00
CA VAL A 250 -13.21 14.41 -27.23
C VAL A 250 -12.95 14.94 -25.81
N ALA A 251 -13.40 16.15 -25.49
CA ALA A 251 -13.15 16.86 -24.25
C ALA A 251 -13.96 16.35 -23.02
N VAL A 252 -14.91 15.42 -23.18
CA VAL A 252 -15.82 15.03 -22.09
C VAL A 252 -15.40 13.75 -21.36
N TYR A 253 -14.66 12.83 -21.96
CA TYR A 253 -14.41 11.51 -21.34
C TYR A 253 -12.94 11.26 -21.00
N MET A 254 -12.69 10.87 -19.75
CA MET A 254 -11.34 10.66 -19.22
C MET A 254 -10.90 9.19 -19.28
N GLY A 255 -11.80 8.27 -19.63
CA GLY A 255 -11.55 6.83 -19.57
C GLY A 255 -10.39 6.35 -20.46
N SER A 256 -10.23 6.93 -21.66
CA SER A 256 -9.06 6.63 -22.51
C SER A 256 -7.76 7.10 -21.87
N HIS A 257 -7.75 8.25 -21.18
CA HIS A 257 -6.57 8.74 -20.47
C HIS A 257 -6.27 7.90 -19.21
N LEU A 258 -7.30 7.39 -18.52
CA LEU A 258 -7.12 6.42 -17.44
C LEU A 258 -6.48 5.13 -17.97
N LEU A 259 -6.93 4.62 -19.12
CA LEU A 259 -6.37 3.45 -19.77
C LEU A 259 -4.90 3.66 -20.13
N GLU A 260 -4.57 4.77 -20.78
CA GLU A 260 -3.21 5.13 -21.18
C GLU A 260 -2.28 5.33 -19.98
N THR A 261 -2.80 5.81 -18.85
CA THR A 261 -1.98 6.12 -17.67
C THR A 261 -1.79 4.91 -16.76
N PHE A 262 -2.87 4.19 -16.44
CA PHE A 262 -2.85 3.17 -15.37
C PHE A 262 -2.70 1.73 -15.87
N TRP A 263 -3.12 1.43 -17.11
CA TRP A 263 -3.13 0.06 -17.62
C TRP A 263 -2.12 -0.17 -18.74
N LYS A 264 -2.04 0.74 -19.72
CA LYS A 264 -1.13 0.60 -20.87
C LYS A 264 0.32 0.31 -20.49
N PRO A 265 0.91 0.95 -19.46
CA PRO A 265 2.27 0.62 -19.02
C PRO A 265 2.43 -0.80 -18.48
N LEU A 266 1.33 -1.43 -18.02
CA LEU A 266 1.33 -2.76 -17.41
C LEU A 266 0.90 -3.87 -18.40
N GLU A 267 0.32 -3.49 -19.55
CA GLU A 267 -0.37 -4.42 -20.45
C GLU A 267 0.52 -5.54 -20.98
N GLU A 268 1.82 -5.30 -21.16
CA GLU A 268 2.76 -6.34 -21.62
C GLU A 268 3.05 -7.41 -20.54
N TRP A 269 2.83 -7.08 -19.27
CA TRP A 269 3.10 -7.94 -18.12
C TRP A 269 1.85 -8.64 -17.58
N ILE A 270 0.67 -8.24 -18.06
CA ILE A 270 -0.62 -8.79 -17.64
C ILE A 270 -1.33 -9.42 -18.85
N PRO A 271 -1.12 -10.73 -19.09
CA PRO A 271 -1.84 -11.48 -20.09
C PRO A 271 -3.36 -11.38 -19.91
N GLU A 272 -4.09 -11.47 -21.00
CA GLU A 272 -5.54 -11.57 -20.97
C GLU A 272 -5.98 -12.86 -20.27
N GLY A 273 -7.01 -12.78 -19.42
CA GLY A 273 -7.53 -13.89 -18.62
C GLY A 273 -6.87 -14.07 -17.25
N ASP A 274 -5.77 -13.36 -16.97
CA ASP A 274 -5.13 -13.40 -15.65
C ASP A 274 -6.03 -12.89 -14.51
N THR A 275 -5.81 -13.44 -13.32
CA THR A 275 -6.24 -12.86 -12.05
C THR A 275 -5.17 -11.89 -11.55
N VAL A 276 -5.54 -10.62 -11.40
CA VAL A 276 -4.67 -9.52 -11.01
C VAL A 276 -4.95 -9.14 -9.56
N PHE A 277 -4.04 -9.51 -8.67
CA PHE A 277 -4.01 -9.02 -7.29
C PHE A 277 -3.33 -7.66 -7.28
N TYR A 278 -3.95 -6.64 -6.71
CA TYR A 278 -3.30 -5.33 -6.65
C TYR A 278 -3.58 -4.57 -5.37
N THR A 279 -2.63 -3.72 -4.95
CA THR A 279 -2.78 -2.80 -3.82
C THR A 279 -2.78 -1.36 -4.30
N ALA A 280 -3.76 -0.55 -3.88
CA ALA A 280 -3.76 0.87 -4.21
C ALA A 280 -2.91 1.69 -3.20
N THR A 281 -2.51 2.89 -3.60
CA THR A 281 -1.78 3.84 -2.74
C THR A 281 -2.21 5.28 -3.03
N GLY A 282 -2.07 6.18 -2.05
CA GLY A 282 -2.30 7.60 -2.24
C GLY A 282 -3.66 7.88 -2.88
N MET A 283 -3.69 8.69 -3.95
CA MET A 283 -4.93 9.00 -4.64
C MET A 283 -5.53 7.82 -5.42
N MET A 284 -4.76 6.77 -5.70
CA MET A 284 -5.28 5.60 -6.43
C MET A 284 -6.35 4.86 -5.63
N HIS A 285 -6.43 5.05 -4.30
CA HIS A 285 -7.55 4.56 -3.49
C HIS A 285 -8.91 5.16 -3.88
N GLN A 286 -8.91 6.30 -4.58
CA GLN A 286 -10.13 6.96 -5.05
C GLN A 286 -10.59 6.45 -6.42
N LEU A 287 -9.83 5.55 -7.04
CA LEU A 287 -10.11 5.00 -8.37
C LEU A 287 -10.43 3.52 -8.28
N ASN A 288 -11.50 3.12 -8.95
CA ASN A 288 -11.73 1.74 -9.33
C ASN A 288 -10.99 1.46 -10.66
N LEU A 289 -9.92 0.67 -10.61
CA LEU A 289 -9.10 0.37 -11.80
C LEU A 289 -9.76 -0.69 -12.68
N ASP A 290 -10.50 -1.63 -12.08
CA ASP A 290 -11.17 -2.75 -12.73
C ASP A 290 -12.19 -2.28 -13.79
N VAL A 291 -12.78 -1.10 -13.57
CA VAL A 291 -13.81 -0.52 -14.44
C VAL A 291 -13.26 0.46 -15.49
N ILE A 292 -11.94 0.61 -15.61
CA ILE A 292 -11.34 1.44 -16.66
C ILE A 292 -11.80 0.91 -18.03
N PRO A 293 -12.33 1.77 -18.92
CA PRO A 293 -12.85 1.34 -20.20
C PRO A 293 -11.72 0.97 -21.17
N ILE A 294 -11.96 -0.06 -22.00
CA ILE A 294 -11.05 -0.56 -23.06
C ILE A 294 -11.67 -0.44 -24.45
N GLY A 295 -12.63 0.46 -24.61
CA GLY A 295 -13.47 0.60 -25.80
C GLY A 295 -14.91 0.94 -25.44
N SER A 296 -15.75 1.10 -26.46
CA SER A 296 -17.19 1.28 -26.25
C SER A 296 -17.78 0.05 -25.54
N GLY A 297 -18.37 0.28 -24.36
CA GLY A 297 -19.11 -0.73 -23.60
C GLY A 297 -18.30 -1.87 -22.98
N ARG A 298 -16.96 -1.82 -23.03
CA ARG A 298 -16.08 -2.82 -22.40
C ARG A 298 -15.13 -2.21 -21.39
N ARG A 299 -14.83 -2.96 -20.33
CA ARG A 299 -13.97 -2.57 -19.21
C ARG A 299 -12.87 -3.59 -18.98
N LEU A 300 -11.84 -3.22 -18.20
CA LEU A 300 -10.76 -4.14 -17.86
C LEU A 300 -11.26 -5.43 -17.20
N LEU A 301 -12.27 -5.34 -16.33
CA LEU A 301 -12.92 -6.50 -15.70
C LEU A 301 -13.57 -7.49 -16.68
N ASP A 302 -13.80 -7.10 -17.94
CA ASP A 302 -14.28 -8.01 -18.99
C ASP A 302 -13.13 -8.84 -19.59
N ARG A 303 -11.87 -8.42 -19.38
CA ARG A 303 -10.64 -9.02 -19.92
C ARG A 303 -9.86 -9.81 -18.85
N ASN A 304 -9.88 -9.35 -17.60
CA ASN A 304 -9.10 -9.91 -16.50
C ASN A 304 -9.95 -9.94 -15.22
N THR A 305 -9.60 -10.83 -14.28
CA THR A 305 -10.20 -10.83 -12.95
C THR A 305 -9.36 -9.94 -12.04
N PHE A 306 -9.97 -9.07 -11.24
CA PHE A 306 -9.25 -8.16 -10.34
C PHE A 306 -9.59 -8.47 -8.88
N ILE A 307 -8.56 -8.44 -8.03
CA ILE A 307 -8.69 -8.63 -6.59
C ILE A 307 -7.92 -7.50 -5.90
N THR A 308 -8.65 -6.48 -5.43
CA THR A 308 -8.07 -5.41 -4.62
C THR A 308 -7.67 -5.95 -3.25
N CYS A 309 -6.43 -5.71 -2.87
CA CYS A 309 -5.83 -6.15 -1.62
C CYS A 309 -5.41 -4.94 -0.78
N SER A 310 -5.52 -5.05 0.54
CA SER A 310 -4.87 -4.09 1.46
C SER A 310 -3.35 -4.31 1.50
N SER A 311 -2.92 -5.56 1.37
CA SER A 311 -1.53 -5.99 1.22
C SER A 311 -1.47 -7.23 0.33
N LEU A 312 -0.46 -7.33 -0.54
CA LEU A 312 -0.23 -8.54 -1.33
C LEU A 312 0.16 -9.76 -0.49
N SER A 313 0.48 -9.60 0.81
CA SER A 313 0.70 -10.74 1.72
C SER A 313 -0.48 -11.71 1.76
N VAL A 314 -1.69 -11.26 1.46
CA VAL A 314 -2.88 -12.13 1.33
C VAL A 314 -2.71 -13.24 0.29
N VAL A 315 -1.85 -13.03 -0.72
CA VAL A 315 -1.59 -14.03 -1.74
C VAL A 315 -0.99 -15.31 -1.13
N THR A 316 -0.28 -15.18 0.00
CA THR A 316 0.34 -16.30 0.72
C THR A 316 -0.62 -17.08 1.62
N GLN A 317 -1.84 -16.59 1.83
CA GLN A 317 -2.80 -17.16 2.78
C GLN A 317 -3.86 -18.00 2.04
N THR A 318 -3.55 -19.26 1.72
CA THR A 318 -4.45 -20.18 0.99
C THR A 318 -5.42 -20.94 1.91
N PRO A 319 -6.69 -21.18 1.50
CA PRO A 319 -7.36 -20.59 0.33
C PRO A 319 -7.67 -19.12 0.61
N TYR A 320 -7.46 -18.25 -0.39
CA TYR A 320 -7.74 -16.81 -0.31
C TYR A 320 -9.13 -16.64 0.33
N GLY A 321 -9.16 -16.16 1.58
CA GLY A 321 -10.30 -16.37 2.46
C GLY A 321 -11.61 -15.89 1.81
N ALA A 322 -12.54 -16.80 1.55
CA ALA A 322 -13.89 -16.53 1.06
C ALA A 322 -14.77 -15.73 2.05
N GLY A 323 -14.18 -14.91 2.92
CA GLY A 323 -14.88 -14.24 4.03
C GLY A 323 -14.45 -12.82 4.37
N ASN A 324 -13.35 -12.27 3.83
CA ASN A 324 -12.84 -10.97 4.30
C ASN A 324 -12.66 -9.89 3.22
N ILE A 325 -13.15 -10.11 1.99
CA ILE A 325 -12.94 -9.16 0.87
C ILE A 325 -14.05 -8.09 0.76
N HIS A 326 -15.01 -8.07 1.68
CA HIS A 326 -16.06 -7.05 1.74
C HIS A 326 -16.20 -6.49 3.15
N ASN A 327 -15.36 -5.49 3.45
CA ASN A 327 -15.57 -4.36 4.36
C ASN A 327 -14.26 -3.98 5.04
N ILE A 328 -13.50 -3.08 4.41
CA ILE A 328 -12.78 -1.99 5.09
C ILE A 328 -12.96 -0.74 4.24
#